data_AF-A0A956QJV3-F1
#
_entry.id   AF-A0A956QJV3-F1
#
_cell.length_a   1.000
_cell.length_b   1.000
_cell.length_c   1.000
_cell.angle_alpha   90.00
_cell.angle_beta   90.00
_cell.angle_gamma   90.00
#
_symmetry.space_group_name_H-M   'P 1'
#
loop_
_entity.id
_entity.type
_entity.pdbx_description
1 polymer ?
#
loop_
_entity_poly.entity_id
_entity_poly.type
_entity_poly.pdbx_seq_one_letter_code
_entity_poly.pdbx_strand_id
1 'polypeptide(L)'
;MKLHRGDLLGGRFEVFRALAGGLGVVYLVYDHEDRVPLAAKTFLADLQPGSQAMDAFRRESHTWIALGRHPHIVTAERFELYNG
;
A
#
# COMPACT_ATOMS: atom_id res chain seq x y z
N MET A 1 -7.88 8.76 7.90
CA MET A 1 -8.82 7.79 8.52
C MET A 1 -8.18 6.41 8.48
N LYS A 2 -8.19 5.65 9.57
CA LYS A 2 -7.66 4.27 9.59
C LYS A 2 -8.78 3.31 9.19
N LEU A 3 -8.52 2.44 8.21
CA LEU A 3 -9.48 1.45 7.76
C LEU A 3 -9.51 0.24 8.71
N HIS A 4 -10.69 -0.37 8.84
CA HIS A 4 -10.98 -1.53 9.66
C HIS A 4 -11.31 -2.74 8.79
N ARG A 5 -11.42 -3.91 9.42
CA ARG A 5 -11.81 -5.12 8.73
C ARG A 5 -13.18 -4.95 8.05
N GLY A 6 -13.28 -5.31 6.78
CA GLY A 6 -14.47 -5.17 5.93
C GLY A 6 -14.52 -3.85 5.13
N ASP A 7 -13.72 -2.85 5.48
CA ASP A 7 -13.65 -1.61 4.72
C ASP A 7 -12.97 -1.85 3.35
N LEU A 8 -13.30 -1.03 2.36
CA LEU A 8 -12.66 -1.07 1.04
C LEU A 8 -11.57 0.01 0.93
N LEU A 9 -10.30 -0.42 0.84
CA LEU A 9 -9.19 0.47 0.47
C LEU A 9 -9.29 0.79 -1.03
N GLY A 10 -9.34 2.07 -1.36
CA GLY A 10 -9.45 2.53 -2.75
C GLY A 10 -10.74 2.11 -3.45
N GLY A 11 -11.77 1.70 -2.69
CA GLY A 11 -13.02 1.17 -3.24
C GLY A 11 -12.94 -0.24 -3.83
N ARG A 12 -11.78 -0.92 -3.78
CA ARG A 12 -11.59 -2.26 -4.37
C ARG A 12 -11.09 -3.30 -3.37
N PHE A 13 -10.10 -2.96 -2.55
CA PHE A 13 -9.39 -3.95 -1.75
C PHE A 13 -10.02 -4.09 -0.36
N GLU A 14 -10.67 -5.21 -0.09
CA GLU A 14 -11.30 -5.46 1.21
C GLU A 14 -10.24 -5.66 2.28
N VAL A 15 -10.28 -4.85 3.33
CA VAL A 15 -9.36 -4.91 4.45
C VAL A 15 -9.70 -6.12 5.32
N PHE A 16 -8.71 -6.98 5.55
CA PHE A 16 -8.80 -8.07 6.52
C PHE A 16 -8.22 -7.66 7.88
N ARG A 17 -7.07 -6.98 7.87
CA ARG A 17 -6.34 -6.56 9.08
C ARG A 17 -5.43 -5.38 8.80
N ALA A 18 -5.34 -4.43 9.73
CA ALA A 18 -4.33 -3.38 9.74
C ALA A 18 -3.16 -3.73 10.67
N LEU A 19 -1.93 -3.62 10.17
CA LEU A 19 -0.68 -3.78 10.91
C LEU A 19 0.04 -2.43 10.98
N ALA A 20 0.21 -1.85 12.17
CA ALA A 20 0.83 -0.55 12.34
C ALA A 20 2.30 -0.68 12.76
N GLY A 21 3.15 0.19 12.24
CA GLY A 21 4.54 0.36 12.67
C GLY A 21 5.00 1.82 12.51
N GLY A 22 6.26 2.11 12.84
CA GLY A 22 6.79 3.49 12.86
C GLY A 22 6.72 4.23 11.52
N LEU A 23 6.78 3.49 10.40
CA LEU A 23 6.71 4.05 9.03
C LEU A 23 5.31 3.97 8.42
N GLY A 24 4.26 3.87 9.23
CA GLY A 24 2.86 3.82 8.77
C GLY A 24 2.21 2.43 8.85
N VAL A 25 1.11 2.26 8.12
CA VAL A 25 0.21 1.09 8.24
C VAL A 25 0.36 0.17 7.04
N VAL A 26 0.34 -1.14 7.25
CA VAL A 26 0.18 -2.16 6.22
C VAL A 26 -1.21 -2.77 6.40
N TYR A 27 -2.04 -2.70 5.37
CA TYR A 27 -3.31 -3.41 5.33
C TYR A 27 -3.11 -4.76 4.64
N LEU A 28 -3.47 -5.85 5.33
CA LEU A 28 -3.71 -7.12 4.66
C LEU A 28 -5.08 -7.03 4.01
N VAL A 29 -5.13 -7.17 2.70
CA VAL A 29 -6.34 -6.97 1.90
C VAL A 29 -6.60 -8.16 1.00
N TYR A 30 -7.85 -8.31 0.58
CA TYR A 30 -8.24 -9.26 -0.45
C TYR A 30 -8.77 -8.51 -1.67
N ASP A 31 -8.26 -8.86 -2.84
CA ASP A 31 -8.79 -8.38 -4.11
C ASP A 31 -9.80 -9.39 -4.65
N HIS A 32 -11.07 -9.01 -4.69
CA HIS A 32 -12.14 -9.88 -5.18
C HIS A 32 -12.12 -10.03 -6.70
N GLU A 33 -11.55 -9.06 -7.43
CA GLU A 33 -11.44 -9.13 -8.89
C GLU A 33 -10.39 -10.15 -9.31
N ASP A 34 -9.17 -9.99 -8.79
CA ASP A 34 -8.03 -10.86 -9.12
C ASP A 34 -7.98 -12.14 -8.24
N ARG A 35 -8.86 -12.25 -7.25
CA ARG A 35 -8.98 -13.36 -6.28
C ARG A 35 -7.66 -13.70 -5.57
N VAL A 36 -7.00 -12.67 -5.08
CA VAL A 36 -5.66 -12.76 -4.50
C VAL A 36 -5.56 -11.95 -3.20
N PRO A 37 -4.94 -12.52 -2.14
CA PRO A 37 -4.57 -11.74 -0.96
C PRO A 37 -3.33 -10.87 -1.24
N LEU A 38 -3.37 -9.63 -0.78
CA LEU A 38 -2.29 -8.66 -0.97
C LEU A 38 -1.96 -7.93 0.34
N ALA A 39 -0.80 -7.27 0.36
CA ALA A 39 -0.43 -6.33 1.41
C ALA A 39 -0.31 -4.92 0.82
N ALA A 40 -1.10 -3.98 1.33
CA ALA A 40 -1.08 -2.58 0.93
C ALA A 40 -0.39 -1.73 2.00
N LYS A 41 0.86 -1.32 1.72
CA LYS A 41 1.57 -0.38 2.59
C LYS A 41 1.10 1.03 2.29
N THR A 42 0.61 1.72 3.32
CA THR A 42 0.28 3.14 3.25
C THR A 42 1.31 3.96 4.02
N PHE A 43 1.63 5.12 3.47
CA PHE A 43 2.45 6.11 4.15
C PHE A 43 1.59 6.89 5.17
N LEU A 44 2.20 7.40 6.25
CA LEU A 44 1.49 8.13 7.32
C LEU A 44 0.82 9.40 6.75
N ALA A 45 -0.46 9.62 7.10
CA ALA A 45 -1.34 10.63 6.48
C ALA A 45 -0.91 12.09 6.67
N ASP A 46 0.07 12.38 7.54
CA ASP A 46 0.45 13.73 7.91
C ASP A 46 1.44 14.39 6.92
N LEU A 47 1.83 13.69 5.87
CA LEU A 47 2.72 14.24 4.86
C LEU A 47 1.94 14.79 3.69
N GLN A 48 1.93 16.12 3.63
CA GLN A 48 1.25 16.89 2.60
C GLN A 48 1.69 16.46 1.20
N PRO A 49 0.78 16.52 0.21
CA PRO A 49 1.16 16.39 -1.20
C PRO A 49 2.35 17.30 -1.53
N GLY A 50 3.36 16.76 -2.21
CA GLY A 50 4.59 17.50 -2.54
C GLY A 50 5.63 17.57 -1.41
N SER A 51 5.40 16.88 -0.28
CA SER A 51 6.45 16.70 0.72
C SER A 51 7.56 15.77 0.21
N GLN A 52 8.79 16.02 0.64
CA GLN A 52 9.97 15.20 0.29
C GLN A 52 9.76 13.71 0.61
N ALA A 53 9.01 13.41 1.65
CA ALA A 53 8.72 12.05 2.06
C ALA A 53 7.67 11.36 1.19
N MET A 54 6.66 12.08 0.67
CA MET A 54 5.78 11.55 -0.38
C MET A 54 6.59 11.21 -1.64
N ASP A 55 7.49 12.11 -2.04
CA ASP A 55 8.36 11.88 -3.20
C ASP A 55 9.32 10.70 -2.98
N ALA A 56 9.86 10.56 -1.78
CA ALA A 56 10.68 9.42 -1.40
C ALA A 56 9.88 8.11 -1.45
N PHE A 57 8.69 8.09 -0.84
CA PHE A 57 7.81 6.92 -0.85
C PHE A 57 7.44 6.50 -2.27
N ARG A 58 7.09 7.46 -3.13
CA ARG A 58 6.80 7.22 -4.55
C ARG A 58 8.01 6.64 -5.28
N ARG A 59 9.20 7.25 -5.12
CA ARG A 59 10.44 6.80 -5.78
C ARG A 59 10.84 5.40 -5.35
N GLU A 60 10.80 5.12 -4.05
CA GLU A 60 11.13 3.80 -3.49
C GLU A 60 10.14 2.73 -3.98
N SER A 61 8.84 3.05 -4.00
CA SER A 61 7.81 2.13 -4.49
C SER A 61 8.03 1.78 -5.97
N HIS A 62 8.31 2.78 -6.83
CA HIS A 62 8.61 2.52 -8.23
C HIS A 62 9.90 1.73 -8.43
N THR A 63 10.93 1.99 -7.62
CA THR A 63 12.18 1.23 -7.66
C THR A 63 11.90 -0.24 -7.31
N TRP A 64 11.09 -0.49 -6.28
CA TRP A 64 10.73 -1.84 -5.86
C TRP A 64 9.92 -2.58 -6.93
N ILE A 65 8.92 -1.94 -7.54
CA ILE A 65 8.14 -2.53 -8.64
C ILE A 65 9.05 -2.88 -9.83
N ALA A 66 10.01 -2.01 -10.16
CA ALA A 66 10.94 -2.24 -11.27
C ALA A 66 11.89 -3.44 -11.05
N LEU A 67 12.10 -3.88 -9.80
CA LEU A 67 12.86 -5.12 -9.53
C LEU A 67 12.13 -6.37 -10.03
N GLY A 68 10.81 -6.31 -10.19
CA GLY A 68 9.98 -7.42 -10.63
C GLY A 68 10.02 -8.62 -9.69
N ARG A 69 9.86 -9.82 -10.26
CA ARG A 69 9.85 -11.07 -9.50
C ARG A 69 11.28 -11.54 -9.26
N HIS A 70 11.65 -11.70 -7.99
CA HIS A 70 12.95 -12.21 -7.58
C HIS A 70 12.79 -13.19 -6.39
N PRO A 71 13.49 -14.33 -6.35
CA PRO A 71 13.30 -15.37 -5.32
C PRO A 71 13.59 -14.92 -3.89
N HIS A 72 14.31 -13.80 -3.71
CA HIS A 72 14.72 -13.28 -2.39
C HIS A 72 14.14 -11.90 -2.07
N ILE A 73 13.21 -11.40 -2.88
CA ILE A 73 12.58 -10.08 -2.68
C ILE A 73 11.08 -10.26 -2.86
N VAL A 74 10.29 -9.84 -1.87
CA VAL A 74 8.82 -9.81 -1.98
C VAL A 74 8.46 -8.90 -3.15
N THR A 75 7.62 -9.37 -4.07
CA THR A 75 7.23 -8.57 -5.25
C THR A 75 6.29 -7.42 -4.86
N ALA A 76 6.56 -6.23 -5.39
CA ALA A 76 5.62 -5.12 -5.40
C ALA A 76 4.96 -5.04 -6.78
N GLU A 77 3.63 -5.14 -6.83
CA GLU A 77 2.89 -5.21 -8.09
C GLU A 77 2.53 -3.82 -8.63
N ARG A 78 2.16 -2.88 -7.74
CA ARG A 78 1.62 -1.57 -8.15
C ARG A 78 1.78 -0.50 -7.08
N PHE A 79 1.66 0.75 -7.54
CA PHE A 79 1.59 1.95 -6.72
C PHE A 79 0.33 2.72 -7.11
N GLU A 80 -0.52 3.03 -6.14
CA GLU A 80 -1.78 3.75 -6.35
C GLU A 80 -1.84 4.97 -5.44
N LEU A 81 -2.30 6.10 -6.01
CA LEU A 81 -2.60 7.31 -5.28
C LEU A 81 -4.11 7.44 -5.16
N TYR A 82 -4.62 7.37 -3.93
CA TYR A 82 -6.01 7.68 -3.62
C TYR A 82 -6.08 9.12 -3.14
N ASN A 83 -6.63 9.99 -3.97
CA ASN A 83 -7.09 11.29 -3.52
C ASN A 83 -8.44 11.04 -2.85
N GLY A 84 -8.53 11.29 -1.55
CA GLY A 84 -9.81 11.24 -0.82
C GLY A 84 -10.83 12.20 -1.41
#